data_AF-A0A7J7JXE2-F1
#
_entry.id   AF-A0A7J7JXE2-F1
#
_cell.length_a   1.000
_cell.length_b   1.000
_cell.length_c   1.000
_cell.angle_alpha   90.00
_cell.angle_beta   90.00
_cell.angle_gamma   90.00
#
_symmetry.space_group_name_H-M   'P 1'
#
loop_
_entity.id
_entity.type
_entity.pdbx_description
1 polymer ?
#
loop_
_entity_poly.entity_id
_entity_poly.type
_entity_poly.pdbx_seq_one_letter_code
_entity_poly.pdbx_strand_id
1 'polypeptide(L)'
;MGASLKRPFKLYNIEARASKAIEQSKKVPKAPPRYPTEAAIEARNKASHQNDMNYIHQKLPDLDQRLKSVYVESKGDNPIVKTKRKLPEDRRKVNDPKFGYLEPVTIPEGRIPLRLALEMINSHKDDPEANSAKVLADKYKLDLETTHHILEYFQSFMLRLPQAEAVIGEPHRLLRDSRLRKAQKQLDAGQKIVDEYNRKIRRDDR
;
A
#
# COMPACT_ATOMS: atom_id res chain seq x y z
N MET A 1 21.64 -29.77 15.27
CA MET A 1 20.29 -30.13 14.81
C MET A 1 19.29 -30.08 15.98
N GLY A 2 18.62 -28.94 16.25
CA GLY A 2 17.75 -28.82 17.44
C GLY A 2 16.52 -27.89 17.30
N ALA A 3 16.28 -27.36 16.10
CA ALA A 3 15.20 -26.39 15.86
C ALA A 3 13.87 -27.05 15.41
N SER A 4 13.91 -28.27 14.87
CA SER A 4 12.74 -28.90 14.25
C SER A 4 11.70 -29.40 15.27
N LEU A 5 12.15 -29.94 16.41
CA LEU A 5 11.26 -30.53 17.43
C LEU A 5 10.53 -29.50 18.31
N LYS A 6 10.92 -28.22 18.29
CA LYS A 6 10.31 -27.17 19.15
C LYS A 6 9.11 -26.46 18.50
N ARG A 7 8.89 -26.61 17.19
CA ARG A 7 7.79 -25.97 16.46
C ARG A 7 6.41 -26.50 16.87
N PRO A 8 6.12 -27.81 16.91
CA PRO A 8 4.77 -28.29 17.22
C PRO A 8 4.29 -27.85 18.62
N PHE A 9 5.17 -27.85 19.63
CA PHE A 9 4.84 -27.33 20.96
C PHE A 9 4.55 -25.83 21.00
N LYS A 10 5.21 -25.02 20.16
CA LYS A 10 4.92 -23.58 20.04
C LYS A 10 3.63 -23.29 19.29
N LEU A 11 3.24 -24.19 18.39
CA LEU A 11 2.06 -24.06 17.55
C LEU A 11 0.76 -24.57 18.22
N TYR A 12 0.86 -25.12 19.43
CA TYR A 12 -0.32 -25.54 20.18
C TYR A 12 -1.20 -24.34 20.55
N ASN A 13 -2.47 -24.42 20.14
CA ASN A 13 -3.53 -23.47 20.48
C ASN A 13 -3.23 -22.00 20.11
N ILE A 14 -2.71 -21.78 18.89
CA ILE A 14 -2.44 -20.43 18.37
C ILE A 14 -3.74 -19.64 18.19
N GLU A 15 -4.80 -20.28 17.73
CA GLU A 15 -6.06 -19.60 17.41
C GLU A 15 -6.68 -18.93 18.64
N ALA A 16 -6.78 -19.64 19.77
CA ALA A 16 -7.29 -19.04 21.01
C ALA A 16 -6.36 -17.96 21.58
N ARG A 17 -5.05 -18.09 21.35
CA ARG A 17 -4.07 -17.06 21.76
C ARG A 17 -4.20 -15.80 20.91
N ALA A 18 -4.38 -15.98 19.61
CA ALA A 18 -4.56 -14.90 18.65
C ALA A 18 -5.88 -14.15 18.90
N SER A 19 -6.99 -14.87 19.10
CA SER A 19 -8.28 -14.27 19.41
C SER A 19 -8.23 -13.47 20.71
N LYS A 20 -7.61 -14.01 21.77
CA LYS A 20 -7.41 -13.29 23.04
C LYS A 20 -6.60 -12.01 22.88
N ALA A 21 -5.53 -12.03 22.08
CA ALA A 21 -4.71 -10.85 21.83
C ALA A 21 -5.48 -9.76 21.06
N ILE A 22 -6.30 -10.16 20.08
CA ILE A 22 -7.16 -9.27 19.30
C ILE A 22 -8.28 -8.67 20.17
N GLU A 23 -8.88 -9.46 21.07
CA GLU A 23 -9.91 -8.96 21.99
C GLU A 23 -9.35 -7.96 23.00
N GLN A 24 -8.14 -8.22 23.53
CA GLN A 24 -7.46 -7.32 24.45
C GLN A 24 -7.17 -5.96 23.81
N SER A 25 -6.69 -5.94 22.56
CA SER A 25 -6.39 -4.69 21.86
C SER A 25 -7.65 -3.88 21.51
N LYS A 26 -8.80 -4.54 21.33
CA LYS A 26 -10.09 -3.87 21.10
C LYS A 26 -10.70 -3.26 22.36
N LYS A 27 -10.59 -3.93 23.52
CA LYS A 27 -11.23 -3.49 24.78
C LYS A 27 -10.46 -2.38 25.50
N VAL A 28 -9.13 -2.46 25.49
CA VAL A 28 -8.27 -1.45 26.13
C VAL A 28 -7.27 -0.96 25.08
N PRO A 29 -7.49 0.21 24.46
CA PRO A 29 -6.49 0.77 23.56
C PRO A 29 -5.21 0.98 24.36
N LYS A 30 -4.15 0.26 24.00
CA LYS A 30 -2.84 0.43 24.63
C LYS A 30 -2.29 1.78 24.18
N ALA A 31 -2.24 2.73 25.10
CA ALA A 31 -1.58 4.00 24.83
C ALA A 31 -0.12 3.73 24.37
N PRO A 32 0.39 4.51 23.40
CA PRO A 32 1.76 4.36 22.96
C PRO A 32 2.72 4.56 24.14
N PRO A 33 3.85 3.82 24.17
CA PRO A 33 4.85 4.03 25.20
C PRO A 33 5.37 5.47 25.13
N ARG A 34 5.36 6.16 26.28
CA ARG A 34 5.93 7.51 26.40
C ARG A 34 7.44 7.43 26.54
N TYR A 35 8.13 8.46 26.07
CA TYR A 35 9.58 8.55 26.23
C TYR A 35 9.94 8.79 27.71
N PRO A 36 11.02 8.17 28.25
CA PRO A 36 11.30 8.19 29.69
C PRO A 36 11.44 9.60 30.29
N THR A 37 11.95 10.59 29.54
CA THR A 37 12.04 11.96 30.05
C THR A 37 10.67 12.63 30.20
N GLU A 38 9.73 12.37 29.29
CA GLU A 38 8.37 12.90 29.36
C GLU A 38 7.64 12.36 30.58
N ALA A 39 7.79 11.05 30.85
CA ALA A 39 7.19 10.42 32.02
C ALA A 39 7.73 11.02 33.33
N ALA A 40 9.03 11.32 33.40
CA ALA A 40 9.65 11.95 34.57
C ALA A 40 9.18 13.41 34.75
N ILE A 41 9.06 14.18 33.67
CA ILE A 41 8.58 15.56 33.70
C ILE A 41 7.11 15.60 34.16
N GLU A 42 6.27 14.71 33.64
CA GLU A 42 4.87 14.64 34.02
C GLU A 42 4.70 14.21 35.48
N ALA A 43 5.47 13.22 35.95
CA ALA A 43 5.46 12.81 37.35
C ALA A 43 5.87 13.96 38.27
N ARG A 44 6.92 14.72 37.90
CA ARG A 44 7.35 15.92 38.63
C ARG A 44 6.26 16.99 38.66
N ASN A 45 5.64 17.27 37.52
CA ASN A 45 4.58 18.28 37.42
C ASN A 45 3.35 17.90 38.25
N LYS A 46 2.94 16.61 38.21
CA LYS A 46 1.83 16.08 39.03
C LYS A 46 2.13 16.13 40.52
N ALA A 47 3.37 15.85 40.93
CA ALA A 47 3.78 15.93 42.33
C ALA A 47 3.83 17.37 42.85
N SER A 48 4.29 18.32 42.01
CA SER A 48 4.37 19.73 42.39
C SER A 48 3.01 20.45 42.42
N HIS A 49 2.05 20.04 41.59
CA HIS A 49 0.80 20.77 41.35
C HIS A 49 -0.44 19.88 41.53
N GLN A 50 -0.38 18.93 42.47
CA GLN A 50 -1.41 17.90 42.64
C GLN A 50 -2.79 18.51 42.98
N ASN A 51 -2.81 19.65 43.67
CA ASN A 51 -4.01 20.41 43.98
C ASN A 51 -4.49 21.29 42.81
N ASP A 52 -3.58 21.70 41.93
CA ASP A 52 -3.89 22.63 40.83
C ASP A 52 -4.56 21.95 39.64
N MET A 53 -4.34 20.65 39.45
CA MET A 53 -4.99 19.91 38.35
C MET A 53 -6.52 19.96 38.46
N ASN A 54 -7.05 19.85 39.68
CA ASN A 54 -8.49 20.00 39.92
C ASN A 54 -8.94 21.45 39.75
N TYR A 55 -8.11 22.42 40.16
CA TYR A 55 -8.37 23.85 40.01
C TYR A 55 -8.41 24.30 38.54
N ILE A 56 -7.52 23.76 37.70
CA ILE A 56 -7.46 24.04 36.24
C ILE A 56 -8.72 23.56 35.51
N HIS A 57 -9.32 22.47 35.98
CA HIS A 57 -10.54 21.91 35.37
C HIS A 57 -11.84 22.52 35.92
N GLN A 58 -11.76 23.36 36.96
CA GLN A 58 -12.92 24.04 37.55
C GLN A 58 -13.13 25.42 36.93
N LYS A 59 -14.40 25.79 36.76
CA LYS A 59 -14.76 27.14 36.30
C LYS A 59 -14.57 28.13 37.46
N LEU A 60 -13.74 29.15 37.25
CA LEU A 60 -13.52 30.23 38.22
C LEU A 60 -14.38 31.45 37.88
N PRO A 61 -15.44 31.76 38.65
CA PRO A 61 -16.37 32.85 38.34
C PRO A 61 -15.72 34.23 38.43
N ASP A 62 -14.78 34.43 39.37
CA ASP A 62 -14.03 35.68 39.52
C ASP A 62 -13.19 36.00 38.28
N LEU A 63 -12.56 34.98 37.69
CA LEU A 63 -11.75 35.15 36.49
C LEU A 63 -12.65 35.45 35.28
N ASP A 64 -13.81 34.79 35.18
CA ASP A 64 -14.81 35.04 34.14
C ASP A 64 -15.36 36.47 34.20
N GLN A 65 -15.56 37.02 35.41
CA GLN A 65 -15.95 38.42 35.59
C GLN A 65 -14.83 39.40 35.18
N ARG A 66 -13.58 39.13 35.56
CA ARG A 66 -12.42 39.95 35.18
C ARG A 66 -12.19 39.96 33.68
N LEU A 67 -12.40 38.83 32.99
CA LEU A 67 -12.28 38.76 31.54
C LEU A 67 -13.35 39.59 30.81
N LYS A 68 -14.56 39.71 31.39
CA LYS A 68 -15.62 40.58 30.84
C LYS A 68 -15.30 42.06 31.01
N SER A 69 -14.55 42.44 32.07
CA SER A 69 -14.20 43.84 32.33
C SER A 69 -12.98 44.33 31.55
N VAL A 70 -12.14 43.43 31.05
CA VAL A 70 -10.93 43.81 30.30
C VAL A 70 -11.30 44.01 28.83
N TYR A 71 -11.49 45.27 28.46
CA TYR A 71 -11.62 45.70 27.07
C TYR A 71 -10.28 46.29 26.60
N VAL A 72 -9.64 45.66 25.63
CA VAL A 72 -8.36 46.10 25.07
C VAL A 72 -8.62 46.84 23.75
N GLU A 73 -8.53 48.17 23.77
CA GLU A 73 -8.45 48.96 22.54
C GLU A 73 -7.00 49.01 22.05
N SER A 74 -6.72 48.31 20.95
CA SER A 74 -5.49 48.50 20.19
C SER A 74 -5.55 49.87 19.49
N LYS A 75 -4.79 50.85 19.98
CA LYS A 75 -4.63 52.16 19.33
C LYS A 75 -3.24 52.27 18.73
N GLY A 76 -3.18 52.60 17.44
CA GLY A 76 -1.94 52.86 16.69
C GLY A 76 -1.68 51.85 15.57
N ASP A 77 -0.67 52.17 14.75
CA ASP A 77 -0.20 51.27 13.70
C ASP A 77 0.59 50.10 14.33
N ASN A 78 0.31 48.88 13.88
CA ASN A 78 1.00 47.70 14.37
C ASN A 78 2.51 47.83 14.11
N PRO A 79 3.37 47.63 15.12
CA PRO A 79 4.81 47.70 14.92
C PRO A 79 5.24 46.67 13.90
N ILE A 80 5.99 47.10 12.88
CA ILE A 80 6.59 46.19 11.89
C ILE A 80 7.70 45.41 12.61
N VAL A 81 7.36 44.24 13.15
CA VAL A 81 8.31 43.34 13.78
C VAL A 81 9.20 42.74 12.69
N LYS A 82 10.39 43.31 12.49
CA LYS A 82 11.41 42.76 11.58
C LYS A 82 12.03 41.51 12.21
N THR A 83 11.39 40.35 12.03
CA THR A 83 11.94 39.06 12.45
C THR A 83 13.08 38.66 11.51
N LYS A 84 14.22 38.23 12.06
CA LYS A 84 15.35 37.72 11.26
C LYS A 84 14.98 36.51 10.40
N ARG A 85 13.98 35.73 10.84
CA ARG A 85 13.37 34.65 10.05
C ARG A 85 12.12 35.19 9.35
N LYS A 86 12.13 35.13 8.02
CA LYS A 86 10.93 35.33 7.21
C LYS A 86 9.99 34.15 7.44
N LEU A 87 8.70 34.44 7.62
CA LEU A 87 7.68 33.40 7.59
C LEU A 87 7.68 32.76 6.19
N PRO A 88 7.31 31.48 6.05
CA PRO A 88 7.08 30.89 4.75
C PRO A 88 6.08 31.74 3.96
N GLU A 89 6.54 32.34 2.87
CA GLU A 89 5.71 33.16 1.98
C GLU A 89 4.76 32.26 1.17
N ASP A 90 5.19 31.04 0.85
CA ASP A 90 4.37 30.05 0.16
C ASP A 90 3.58 29.19 1.16
N ARG A 91 2.26 29.24 1.03
CA ARG A 91 1.29 28.43 1.80
C ARG A 91 0.69 27.28 0.98
N ARG A 92 1.18 27.06 -0.24
CA ARG A 92 0.69 25.98 -1.09
C ARG A 92 0.97 24.63 -0.43
N LYS A 93 0.03 23.70 -0.60
CA LYS A 93 0.24 22.31 -0.20
C LYS A 93 1.33 21.72 -1.09
N VAL A 94 2.32 21.07 -0.49
CA VAL A 94 3.30 20.27 -1.22
C VAL A 94 2.53 19.12 -1.85
N ASN A 95 2.67 18.94 -3.17
CA ASN A 95 2.01 17.84 -3.87
C ASN A 95 2.50 16.50 -3.34
N ASP A 96 1.59 15.53 -3.26
CA ASP A 96 1.95 14.17 -2.85
C ASP A 96 2.95 13.59 -3.86
N PRO A 97 4.07 13.03 -3.37
CA PRO A 97 5.10 12.50 -4.24
C PRO A 97 4.61 11.25 -4.97
N LYS A 98 4.57 11.30 -6.31
CA LYS A 98 4.12 10.19 -7.18
C LYS A 98 4.86 8.87 -6.92
N PHE A 99 6.14 8.95 -6.56
CA PHE A 99 7.01 7.80 -6.33
C PHE A 99 7.37 7.61 -4.85
N GLY A 100 6.61 8.23 -3.93
CA GLY A 100 6.85 8.11 -2.49
C GLY A 100 8.04 8.92 -1.95
N TYR A 101 8.75 9.67 -2.82
CA TYR A 101 9.76 10.64 -2.43
C TYR A 101 9.60 11.96 -3.21
N LEU A 102 9.99 13.07 -2.58
CA LEU A 102 9.97 14.39 -3.22
C LEU A 102 11.18 14.53 -4.15
N GLU A 103 10.93 14.87 -5.41
CA GLU A 103 12.00 15.10 -6.38
C GLU A 103 12.72 16.42 -6.08
N PRO A 104 14.07 16.46 -6.20
CA PRO A 104 14.82 17.69 -6.01
C PRO A 104 14.50 18.70 -7.12
N VAL A 105 14.43 19.98 -6.76
CA VAL A 105 14.17 21.07 -7.71
C VAL A 105 15.38 21.29 -8.64
N THR A 106 16.59 21.17 -8.10
CA THR A 106 17.84 21.34 -8.85
C THR A 106 18.53 19.99 -9.00
N ILE A 107 18.69 19.54 -10.24
CA ILE A 107 19.33 18.27 -10.59
C ILE A 107 20.75 18.57 -11.08
N PRO A 108 21.80 17.98 -10.48
CA PRO A 108 23.16 18.15 -10.97
C PRO A 108 23.36 17.38 -12.27
N GLU A 109 24.29 17.84 -13.10
CA GLU A 109 24.66 17.16 -14.35
C GLU A 109 25.20 15.74 -14.06
N GLY A 110 24.98 14.80 -14.97
CA GLY A 110 25.33 13.39 -14.77
C GLY A 110 24.39 12.62 -13.83
N ARG A 111 23.32 13.25 -13.31
CA ARG A 111 22.29 12.58 -12.51
C ARG A 111 20.90 12.79 -13.11
N ILE A 112 20.03 11.82 -12.87
CA ILE A 112 18.66 11.83 -13.36
C ILE A 112 17.69 11.51 -12.21
N PRO A 113 16.54 12.21 -12.10
CA PRO A 113 15.48 11.85 -11.17
C PRO A 113 14.78 10.56 -11.64
N LEU A 114 14.30 9.73 -10.72
CA LEU A 114 13.72 8.42 -11.07
C LEU A 114 12.53 8.54 -12.04
N ARG A 115 11.71 9.61 -11.99
CA ARG A 115 10.66 9.84 -12.99
C ARG A 115 11.21 9.81 -14.42
N LEU A 116 12.29 10.54 -14.66
CA LEU A 116 12.90 10.69 -15.97
C LEU A 116 13.71 9.44 -16.36
N ALA A 117 14.30 8.73 -15.39
CA ALA A 117 14.93 7.43 -15.62
C ALA A 117 13.90 6.40 -16.13
N LEU A 118 12.70 6.37 -15.53
CA LEU A 118 11.62 5.49 -15.97
C LEU A 118 11.13 5.86 -17.38
N GLU A 119 11.01 7.15 -17.69
CA GLU A 119 10.65 7.63 -19.03
C GLU A 119 11.70 7.26 -20.08
N MET A 120 12.99 7.41 -19.74
CA MET A 120 14.10 6.98 -20.57
C MET A 120 14.04 5.48 -20.88
N ILE A 121 13.86 4.64 -19.86
CA ILE A 121 13.76 3.17 -20.03
C ILE A 121 12.55 2.82 -20.89
N ASN A 122 11.39 3.47 -20.69
CA ASN A 122 10.21 3.23 -21.50
C ASN A 122 10.42 3.65 -22.97
N SER A 123 11.03 4.82 -23.21
CA SER A 123 11.30 5.30 -24.58
C SER A 123 12.27 4.40 -25.35
N HIS A 124 13.28 3.83 -24.67
CA HIS A 124 14.18 2.86 -25.28
C HIS A 124 13.47 1.55 -25.59
N LYS A 125 12.51 1.15 -24.75
CA LYS A 125 11.72 -0.06 -24.96
C LYS A 125 10.78 0.06 -26.16
N ASP A 126 10.19 1.24 -26.36
CA ASP A 126 9.28 1.49 -27.48
C ASP A 126 10.04 1.48 -28.81
N ASP A 127 11.15 2.25 -28.91
CA ASP A 127 11.97 2.35 -30.11
C ASP A 127 13.47 2.26 -29.78
N PRO A 128 14.07 1.06 -29.78
CA PRO A 128 15.47 0.86 -29.41
C PRO A 128 16.47 1.52 -30.38
N GLU A 129 16.13 1.59 -31.67
CA GLU A 129 16.99 2.15 -32.72
C GLU A 129 17.05 3.69 -32.63
N ALA A 130 15.90 4.32 -32.46
CA ALA A 130 15.81 5.78 -32.33
C ALA A 130 16.37 6.26 -30.99
N ASN A 131 16.06 5.54 -29.91
CA ASN A 131 16.49 5.87 -28.55
C ASN A 131 17.66 4.98 -28.11
N SER A 132 18.75 4.96 -28.90
CA SER A 132 19.95 4.20 -28.55
C SER A 132 20.64 4.78 -27.29
N ALA A 133 21.43 3.95 -26.60
CA ALA A 133 22.14 4.34 -25.38
C ALA A 133 22.99 5.61 -25.56
N LYS A 134 23.61 5.78 -26.72
CA LYS A 134 24.41 6.98 -27.06
C LYS A 134 23.54 8.23 -27.15
N VAL A 135 22.40 8.14 -27.85
CA VAL A 135 21.46 9.26 -28.01
C VAL A 135 20.87 9.67 -26.65
N LEU A 136 20.54 8.71 -25.79
CA LEU A 136 19.99 8.97 -24.47
C LEU A 136 21.04 9.54 -23.49
N ALA A 137 22.27 9.05 -23.55
CA ALA A 137 23.38 9.58 -22.76
C ALA A 137 23.64 11.05 -23.11
N ASP A 138 23.67 11.40 -24.40
CA ASP A 138 23.85 12.79 -24.85
C ASP A 138 22.65 13.67 -24.45
N LYS A 139 21.41 13.15 -24.60
CA LYS A 139 20.17 13.88 -24.27
C LYS A 139 20.10 14.26 -22.80
N TYR A 140 20.51 13.36 -21.91
CA TYR A 140 20.43 13.56 -20.47
C TYR A 140 21.77 13.88 -19.80
N LYS A 141 22.84 14.08 -20.58
CA LYS A 141 24.20 14.32 -20.09
C LYS A 141 24.66 13.26 -19.09
N LEU A 142 24.39 12.00 -19.39
CA LEU A 142 24.83 10.86 -18.60
C LEU A 142 26.11 10.25 -19.17
N ASP A 143 26.80 9.47 -18.35
CA ASP A 143 27.88 8.63 -18.82
C ASP A 143 27.36 7.46 -19.67
N LEU A 144 28.06 7.13 -20.75
CA LEU A 144 27.62 6.14 -21.73
C LEU A 144 27.57 4.74 -21.12
N GLU A 145 28.59 4.34 -20.35
CA GLU A 145 28.65 3.02 -19.73
C GLU A 145 27.52 2.85 -18.70
N THR A 146 27.31 3.86 -17.86
CA THR A 146 26.19 3.83 -16.90
C THR A 146 24.83 3.76 -17.60
N THR A 147 24.65 4.49 -18.70
CA THR A 147 23.40 4.47 -19.47
C THR A 147 23.15 3.08 -20.08
N HIS A 148 24.20 2.43 -20.60
CA HIS A 148 24.09 1.07 -21.12
C HIS A 148 23.63 0.08 -20.03
N HIS A 149 24.28 0.10 -18.87
CA HIS A 149 23.90 -0.76 -17.74
C HIS A 149 22.47 -0.50 -17.25
N ILE A 150 22.03 0.76 -17.25
CA ILE A 150 20.65 1.11 -16.87
C ILE A 150 19.66 0.46 -17.84
N LEU A 151 19.90 0.59 -19.14
CA LEU A 151 19.01 0.05 -20.17
C LEU A 151 18.99 -1.49 -20.18
N GLU A 152 20.14 -2.13 -19.94
CA GLU A 152 20.28 -3.59 -19.92
C GLU A 152 19.63 -4.23 -18.68
N TYR A 153 19.90 -3.70 -17.48
CA TYR A 153 19.51 -4.37 -16.23
C TYR A 153 18.18 -3.90 -15.66
N PHE A 154 17.71 -2.69 -15.99
CA PHE A 154 16.46 -2.15 -15.45
C PHE A 154 15.27 -2.25 -16.42
N GLN A 155 15.43 -2.98 -17.53
CA GLN A 155 14.30 -3.27 -18.41
C GLN A 155 13.25 -4.11 -17.66
N SER A 156 12.03 -3.57 -17.54
CA SER A 156 10.91 -4.33 -16.97
C SER A 156 10.66 -5.60 -17.80
N PHE A 157 10.49 -6.74 -17.11
CA PHE A 157 10.29 -8.06 -17.71
C PHE A 157 9.38 -7.99 -18.95
N MET A 158 9.90 -8.34 -20.12
CA MET A 158 9.08 -8.54 -21.30
C MET A 158 8.19 -9.76 -21.09
N LEU A 159 6.90 -9.53 -20.89
CA LEU A 159 5.87 -10.56 -20.98
C LEU A 159 5.83 -11.04 -22.44
N ARG A 160 6.59 -12.09 -22.74
CA ARG A 160 6.40 -12.86 -23.97
C ARG A 160 5.10 -13.63 -23.82
N LEU A 161 4.00 -13.04 -24.28
CA LEU A 161 2.77 -13.79 -24.50
C LEU A 161 3.11 -14.85 -25.56
N PRO A 162 2.95 -16.16 -25.27
CA PRO A 162 3.08 -17.16 -26.31
C PRO A 162 2.09 -16.80 -27.41
N GLN A 163 2.57 -16.72 -28.66
CA GLN A 163 1.69 -16.55 -29.81
C GLN A 163 0.66 -17.69 -29.75
N ALA A 164 -0.62 -17.35 -29.82
CA ALA A 164 -1.74 -18.26 -29.60
C ALA A 164 -1.88 -19.35 -30.69
N GLU A 165 -0.85 -19.59 -31.50
CA GLU A 165 -0.90 -20.51 -32.63
C GLU A 165 0.37 -21.37 -32.67
N ALA A 166 0.34 -22.45 -31.88
CA ALA A 166 0.81 -23.79 -32.25
C ALA A 166 0.86 -24.72 -31.02
N VAL A 167 -0.27 -24.89 -30.33
CA VAL A 167 -0.54 -26.16 -29.63
C VAL A 167 -1.85 -26.73 -30.18
N ILE A 168 -1.83 -27.02 -31.48
CA ILE A 168 -2.63 -28.14 -32.03
C ILE A 168 -1.87 -29.39 -31.59
N GLY A 169 -1.99 -29.72 -30.31
CA GLY A 169 -1.13 -30.71 -29.66
C GLY A 169 -1.58 -30.94 -28.23
N GLU A 170 -2.78 -31.49 -28.11
CA GLU A 170 -3.43 -31.94 -26.87
C GLU A 170 -3.76 -30.82 -25.85
N PRO A 171 -5.04 -30.40 -25.73
CA PRO A 171 -5.43 -29.63 -24.56
C PRO A 171 -5.25 -30.52 -23.32
N HIS A 172 -4.43 -30.03 -22.38
CA HIS A 172 -4.18 -30.61 -21.06
C HIS A 172 -5.37 -31.43 -20.56
N ARG A 173 -5.19 -32.75 -20.59
CA ARG A 173 -6.22 -33.77 -20.35
C ARG A 173 -6.66 -33.91 -18.89
N LEU A 174 -6.33 -32.95 -18.02
CA LEU A 174 -6.38 -33.18 -16.57
C LEU A 174 -7.52 -32.48 -15.83
N LEU A 175 -8.34 -31.67 -16.50
CA LEU A 175 -9.50 -31.03 -15.86
C LEU A 175 -10.75 -31.04 -16.75
N ARG A 176 -11.04 -32.17 -17.44
CA ARG A 176 -12.40 -32.47 -17.92
C ARG A 176 -13.17 -33.24 -16.85
N ASP A 177 -13.57 -32.46 -15.86
CA ASP A 177 -14.73 -32.59 -14.99
C ASP A 177 -15.41 -33.97 -14.92
N SER A 178 -15.30 -34.59 -13.74
CA SER A 178 -16.15 -35.69 -13.30
C SER A 178 -17.66 -35.38 -13.47
N ARG A 179 -18.04 -34.11 -13.48
CA ARG A 179 -19.40 -33.62 -13.72
C ARG A 179 -19.86 -33.83 -15.17
N LEU A 180 -19.00 -33.61 -16.17
CA LEU A 180 -19.34 -33.84 -17.58
C LEU A 180 -19.56 -35.33 -17.86
N ARG A 181 -18.72 -36.21 -17.30
CA ARG A 181 -18.91 -37.67 -17.43
C ARG A 181 -20.19 -38.17 -16.76
N LYS A 182 -20.58 -37.59 -15.62
CA LYS A 182 -21.85 -37.90 -14.96
C LYS A 182 -23.04 -37.42 -15.79
N ALA A 183 -22.96 -36.21 -16.36
CA ALA A 183 -23.99 -35.67 -17.24
C ALA A 183 -24.18 -36.52 -18.51
N GLN A 184 -23.09 -36.91 -19.18
CA GLN A 184 -23.15 -37.79 -20.35
C GLN A 184 -23.81 -39.15 -20.01
N LYS A 185 -23.41 -39.78 -18.89
CA LYS A 185 -24.01 -41.05 -18.46
C LYS A 185 -25.51 -40.94 -18.19
N GLN A 186 -25.99 -39.80 -17.69
CA GLN A 186 -27.42 -39.56 -17.45
C GLN A 186 -28.19 -39.35 -18.76
N LEU A 187 -27.60 -38.64 -19.74
CA LEU A 187 -28.19 -38.48 -21.06
C LEU A 187 -28.29 -39.81 -21.82
N ASP A 188 -27.23 -40.63 -21.78
CA ASP A 188 -27.21 -41.95 -22.42
C ASP A 188 -28.20 -42.91 -21.75
N ALA A 189 -28.37 -42.83 -20.42
CA ALA A 189 -29.36 -43.58 -19.69
C ALA A 189 -30.80 -43.16 -20.07
N GLY A 190 -31.04 -41.86 -20.23
CA GLY A 190 -32.32 -41.33 -20.70
C GLY A 190 -32.66 -41.82 -22.12
N GLN A 191 -31.69 -41.82 -23.03
CA GLN A 191 -31.89 -42.30 -24.41
C GLN A 191 -32.21 -43.80 -24.45
N LYS A 192 -31.57 -44.63 -23.62
CA LYS A 192 -31.88 -46.06 -23.53
C LYS A 192 -33.32 -46.32 -23.08
N ILE A 193 -33.84 -45.52 -22.16
CA ILE A 193 -35.24 -45.63 -21.70
C ILE A 193 -36.20 -45.29 -22.84
N VAL A 194 -35.92 -44.22 -23.60
CA VAL A 194 -36.73 -43.82 -24.76
C VAL A 194 -36.70 -44.88 -25.86
N ASP A 195 -35.53 -45.46 -26.13
CA ASP A 195 -35.38 -46.53 -27.11
C ASP A 195 -36.10 -47.81 -26.69
N GLU A 196 -36.09 -48.15 -25.39
CA GLU A 196 -36.82 -49.29 -24.86
C GLU A 196 -38.34 -49.07 -24.97
N TYR A 197 -38.83 -47.88 -24.63
CA TYR A 197 -40.24 -47.51 -24.79
C TYR A 197 -40.68 -47.60 -26.26
N ASN A 198 -39.89 -47.06 -27.18
CA ASN A 198 -40.15 -47.13 -28.61
C ASN A 198 -40.10 -48.56 -29.17
N ARG A 199 -39.27 -49.44 -28.59
CA ARG A 199 -39.28 -50.88 -28.94
C ARG A 199 -40.50 -51.61 -28.43
N LYS A 200 -41.04 -51.23 -27.27
CA LYS A 200 -42.28 -51.81 -26.73
C LYS A 200 -43.49 -51.42 -27.58
N ILE A 201 -43.62 -50.14 -27.93
CA ILE A 201 -44.69 -49.67 -28.85
C ILE A 201 -44.69 -50.47 -30.16
N ARG A 202 -43.52 -50.65 -30.79
CA ARG A 202 -43.40 -51.39 -32.06
C ARG A 202 -43.69 -52.91 -31.94
N ARG A 203 -43.72 -53.46 -30.73
CA ARG A 203 -44.10 -54.86 -30.49
C ARG A 203 -45.58 -55.03 -30.24
N ASP A 204 -46.23 -54.01 -29.69
CA ASP A 204 -47.68 -54.03 -29.41
C ASP A 204 -48.51 -53.75 -30.69
N ASP A 205 -47.89 -53.21 -31.74
CA ASP A 205 -48.49 -52.95 -33.07
C ASP A 205 -48.37 -54.15 -34.07
N ARG A 206 -48.00 -55.35 -33.64
CA ARG A 206 -47.95 -56.59 -34.45
C ARG A 206 -48.76 -57.72 -33.84
#